data_AF-A0A953XZX5-F1
#
_entry.id   AF-A0A953XZX5-F1
#
_cell.length_a   1.000
_cell.length_b   1.000
_cell.length_c   1.000
_cell.angle_alpha   90.00
_cell.angle_beta   90.00
_cell.angle_gamma   90.00
#
_symmetry.space_group_name_H-M   'P 1'
#
loop_
_entity.id
_entity.type
_entity.pdbx_description
1 polymer ?
#
loop_
_entity_poly.entity_id
_entity_poly.type
_entity_poly.pdbx_seq_one_letter_code
_entity_poly.pdbx_strand_id
1 'polypeptide(L)'
;MSEPREAAPGPDSERFPNLGADLEGLEPQLAAALEVVDEALLLAVARADERLEQRRALVMDRVQAAIRADDLDQGRRLRRRHLRAVFYATLLTCMSLIVAAYIGTAAAIRLQHRRAQKGATETELRALSNALQRYVADGGELPQDAASLWRALATPQPSDDARAYISLAPERFEGTLYRDDYGNPYRYRPEEGRVLIYSLGANGRDERGLGDDLPVWIVLAR
;
A
#
# COMPACT_ATOMS: atom_id res chain seq x y z
N MET A 1 56.47 16.26 -36.31
CA MET A 1 57.35 15.59 -37.29
C MET A 1 56.66 15.74 -38.62
N SER A 2 57.11 16.71 -39.39
CA SER A 2 56.49 17.17 -40.63
C SER A 2 57.51 16.91 -41.74
N GLU A 3 57.20 15.99 -42.66
CA GLU A 3 58.07 15.67 -43.79
C GLU A 3 57.98 16.76 -44.88
N PRO A 4 59.12 17.15 -45.50
CA PRO A 4 59.13 18.16 -46.55
C PRO A 4 58.75 17.53 -47.90
N ARG A 5 57.79 18.18 -48.58
CA ARG A 5 57.29 17.79 -49.91
C ARG A 5 58.28 18.24 -50.99
N GLU A 6 58.86 17.26 -51.68
CA GLU A 6 59.80 17.40 -52.79
C GLU A 6 59.10 18.00 -54.02
N ALA A 7 59.69 19.04 -54.60
CA ALA A 7 59.17 19.79 -55.74
C ALA A 7 59.42 19.03 -57.05
N ALA A 8 58.33 18.74 -57.79
CA ALA A 8 58.41 18.11 -59.10
C ALA A 8 58.95 19.08 -60.18
N PRO A 9 59.76 18.60 -61.13
CA PRO A 9 60.31 19.42 -62.21
C PRO A 9 59.22 19.91 -63.16
N GLY A 10 59.31 21.18 -63.55
CA GLY A 10 58.40 21.82 -64.50
C GLY A 10 58.48 21.18 -65.89
N PRO A 11 57.36 21.07 -66.62
CA PRO A 11 57.36 20.48 -67.95
C PRO A 11 58.09 21.39 -68.95
N ASP A 12 59.05 20.80 -69.65
CA ASP A 12 59.74 21.36 -70.81
C ASP A 12 58.73 21.83 -71.86
N SER A 13 58.85 23.10 -72.21
CA SER A 13 57.99 23.80 -73.18
C SER A 13 58.64 23.85 -74.56
N GLU A 14 59.14 22.71 -75.04
CA GLU A 14 59.74 22.61 -76.38
C GLU A 14 58.91 21.72 -77.33
N ARG A 15 58.55 22.33 -78.47
CA ARG A 15 58.08 21.70 -79.72
C ARG A 15 56.72 21.00 -79.68
N PHE A 16 55.67 21.82 -79.73
CA PHE A 16 54.45 21.38 -80.41
C PHE A 16 54.61 21.64 -81.92
N PRO A 17 54.65 20.60 -82.77
CA PRO A 17 54.60 20.78 -84.21
C PRO A 17 53.29 21.47 -84.61
N ASN A 18 53.39 22.32 -85.64
CA ASN A 18 52.29 23.11 -86.18
C ASN A 18 51.24 22.18 -86.84
N LEU A 19 50.36 21.61 -86.01
CA LEU A 19 49.28 20.67 -86.35
C LEU A 19 48.05 21.34 -86.98
N GLY A 20 48.17 22.58 -87.46
CA GLY A 20 47.05 23.37 -87.96
C GLY A 20 46.57 23.03 -89.37
N ALA A 21 47.35 22.29 -90.17
CA ALA A 21 47.07 22.11 -91.61
C ALA A 21 46.48 20.74 -92.01
N ASP A 22 46.57 19.71 -91.16
CA ASP A 22 46.03 18.36 -91.45
C ASP A 22 44.65 18.10 -90.82
N LEU A 23 44.05 19.10 -90.15
CA LEU A 23 42.79 18.96 -89.42
C LEU A 23 41.53 19.19 -90.29
N GLU A 24 41.65 19.87 -91.43
CA GLU A 24 40.49 20.19 -92.30
C GLU A 24 39.86 18.93 -92.95
N GLY A 25 40.61 17.82 -93.05
CA GLY A 25 40.09 16.53 -93.54
C GLY A 25 39.55 15.59 -92.46
N LEU A 26 39.83 15.88 -91.17
CA LEU A 26 39.46 15.03 -90.03
C LEU A 26 38.18 15.48 -89.33
N GLU A 27 37.71 16.71 -89.58
CA GLU A 27 36.46 17.23 -89.02
C GLU A 27 35.25 16.30 -89.18
N PRO A 28 34.96 15.69 -90.36
CA PRO A 28 33.81 14.79 -90.48
C PRO A 28 33.99 13.48 -89.72
N GLN A 29 35.23 12.98 -89.58
CA GLN A 29 35.51 11.75 -88.82
C GLN A 29 35.44 12.00 -87.31
N LEU A 30 35.91 13.16 -86.85
CA LEU A 30 35.83 13.59 -85.47
C LEU A 30 34.37 13.84 -85.05
N ALA A 31 33.57 14.48 -85.93
CA ALA A 31 32.14 14.68 -85.71
C ALA A 31 31.39 13.36 -85.56
N ALA A 32 31.64 12.38 -86.44
CA ALA A 32 31.05 11.05 -86.35
C ALA A 32 31.50 10.29 -85.09
N ALA A 33 32.77 10.41 -84.69
CA ALA A 33 33.27 9.80 -83.46
C ALA A 33 32.64 10.42 -82.19
N LEU A 34 32.43 11.74 -82.19
CA LEU A 34 31.76 12.44 -81.10
C LEU A 34 30.29 12.04 -80.98
N GLU A 35 29.59 11.84 -82.10
CA GLU A 35 28.20 11.37 -82.10
C GLU A 35 28.07 9.96 -81.48
N VAL A 36 28.98 9.04 -81.85
CA VAL A 36 29.02 7.68 -81.26
C VAL A 36 29.33 7.73 -79.76
N VAL A 37 30.22 8.63 -79.33
CA VAL A 37 30.56 8.80 -77.90
C VAL A 37 29.40 9.42 -77.13
N ASP A 38 28.69 10.40 -77.70
CA ASP A 38 27.52 11.02 -77.07
C ASP A 38 26.37 10.02 -76.92
N GLU A 39 26.09 9.23 -77.96
CA GLU A 39 25.09 8.17 -77.91
C GLU A 39 25.46 7.10 -76.85
N ALA A 40 26.73 6.71 -76.77
CA ALA A 40 27.21 5.79 -75.75
C ALA A 40 27.11 6.37 -74.33
N LEU A 41 27.37 7.67 -74.15
CA LEU A 41 27.24 8.35 -72.86
C LEU A 41 25.78 8.46 -72.43
N LEU A 42 24.87 8.85 -73.31
CA LEU A 42 23.44 8.90 -73.02
C LEU A 42 22.90 7.53 -72.61
N LEU A 43 23.32 6.48 -73.32
CA LEU A 43 22.92 5.11 -73.01
C LEU A 43 23.55 4.60 -71.71
N ALA A 44 24.77 5.01 -71.38
CA ALA A 44 25.42 4.72 -70.11
C ALA A 44 24.73 5.42 -68.92
N VAL A 45 24.36 6.69 -69.09
CA VAL A 45 23.61 7.47 -68.09
C VAL A 45 22.23 6.86 -67.87
N ALA A 46 21.49 6.52 -68.93
CA ALA A 46 20.19 5.87 -68.82
C ALA A 46 20.27 4.55 -68.04
N ARG A 47 21.27 3.70 -68.34
CA ARG A 47 21.52 2.45 -67.59
C ARG A 47 21.94 2.68 -66.14
N ALA A 48 22.67 3.76 -65.86
CA ALA A 48 23.06 4.11 -64.50
C ALA A 48 21.84 4.55 -63.68
N ASP A 49 20.94 5.32 -64.29
CA ASP A 49 19.70 5.79 -63.67
C ASP A 49 18.77 4.62 -63.35
N GLU A 50 18.55 3.69 -64.29
CA GLU A 50 17.77 2.47 -64.04
C GLU A 50 18.33 1.65 -62.86
N ARG A 51 19.67 1.53 -62.75
CA ARG A 51 20.32 0.82 -61.63
C ARG A 51 20.15 1.57 -60.32
N LEU A 52 20.18 2.91 -60.33
CA LEU A 52 19.94 3.74 -59.16
C LEU A 52 18.49 3.61 -58.68
N GLU A 53 17.52 3.63 -59.60
CA GLU A 53 16.11 3.44 -59.30
C GLU A 53 15.85 2.04 -58.72
N GLN A 54 16.41 0.98 -59.32
CA GLN A 54 16.30 -0.38 -58.80
C GLN A 54 16.91 -0.50 -57.39
N ARG A 55 18.09 0.08 -57.17
CA ARG A 55 18.72 0.10 -55.84
C ARG A 55 17.89 0.89 -54.84
N ARG A 56 17.36 2.04 -55.23
CA ARG A 56 16.50 2.88 -54.39
C ARG A 56 15.22 2.14 -54.00
N ALA A 57 14.57 1.46 -54.94
CA ALA A 57 13.38 0.66 -54.68
C ALA A 57 13.66 -0.45 -53.66
N LEU A 58 14.76 -1.20 -53.84
CA LEU A 58 15.16 -2.25 -52.89
C LEU A 58 15.49 -1.70 -51.50
N VAL A 59 16.15 -0.54 -51.42
CA VAL A 59 16.45 0.10 -50.14
C VAL A 59 15.15 0.55 -49.45
N MET A 60 14.23 1.18 -50.19
CA MET A 60 12.95 1.63 -49.62
C MET A 60 12.09 0.47 -49.13
N ASP A 61 12.05 -0.63 -49.87
CA ASP A 61 11.32 -1.84 -49.45
C ASP A 61 11.92 -2.42 -48.14
N ARG A 62 13.26 -2.50 -48.05
CA ARG A 62 13.94 -2.91 -46.81
C ARG A 62 13.66 -1.96 -45.64
N VAL A 63 13.67 -0.66 -45.87
CA VAL A 63 13.37 0.34 -44.84
C VAL A 63 11.91 0.21 -44.38
N GLN A 64 10.96 0.07 -45.29
CA GLN A 64 9.55 -0.13 -44.95
C GLN A 64 9.32 -1.44 -44.20
N ALA A 65 10.00 -2.53 -44.60
CA ALA A 65 9.93 -3.80 -43.89
C ALA A 65 10.50 -3.70 -42.47
N ALA A 66 11.61 -2.98 -42.29
CA ALA A 66 12.22 -2.73 -40.98
C ALA A 66 11.29 -1.90 -40.07
N ILE A 67 10.68 -0.82 -40.59
CA ILE A 67 9.73 0.00 -39.83
C ILE A 67 8.52 -0.85 -39.37
N ARG A 68 7.94 -1.67 -40.26
CA ARG A 68 6.83 -2.55 -39.89
C ARG A 68 7.23 -3.58 -38.83
N ALA A 69 8.45 -4.14 -38.90
CA ALA A 69 8.95 -5.07 -37.90
C ALA A 69 9.10 -4.39 -36.53
N ASP A 70 9.65 -3.17 -36.51
CA ASP A 70 9.81 -2.37 -35.30
C ASP A 70 8.46 -2.01 -34.66
N ASP A 71 7.45 -1.63 -35.45
CA ASP A 71 6.11 -1.32 -34.95
C ASP A 71 5.45 -2.53 -34.26
N LEU A 72 5.59 -3.72 -34.86
CA LEU A 72 5.10 -4.97 -34.26
C LEU A 72 5.81 -5.30 -32.95
N ASP A 73 7.13 -5.08 -32.89
CA ASP A 73 7.92 -5.33 -31.69
C ASP A 73 7.65 -4.30 -30.58
N GLN A 74 7.44 -3.03 -30.92
CA GLN A 74 7.01 -2.01 -29.97
C GLN A 74 5.65 -2.35 -29.37
N GLY A 75 4.67 -2.77 -30.18
CA GLY A 75 3.36 -3.20 -29.71
C GLY A 75 3.44 -4.38 -28.73
N ARG A 76 4.31 -5.37 -29.01
CA ARG A 76 4.56 -6.52 -28.11
C ARG A 76 5.20 -6.10 -26.78
N ARG A 77 6.16 -5.16 -26.80
CA ARG A 77 6.82 -4.64 -25.60
C ARG A 77 5.85 -3.87 -24.70
N LEU A 78 5.01 -3.02 -25.28
CA LEU A 78 3.98 -2.29 -24.54
C LEU A 78 2.96 -3.25 -23.91
N ARG A 79 2.45 -4.22 -24.67
CA ARG A 79 1.47 -5.20 -24.15
C ARG A 79 2.03 -6.00 -22.97
N ARG A 80 3.31 -6.41 -23.02
CA ARG A 80 3.97 -7.09 -21.88
C ARG A 80 4.10 -6.18 -20.65
N ARG A 81 4.39 -4.89 -20.84
CA ARG A 81 4.43 -3.91 -19.75
C ARG A 81 3.05 -3.70 -19.13
N HIS A 82 2.02 -3.55 -19.96
CA HIS A 82 0.64 -3.41 -19.47
C HIS A 82 0.18 -4.64 -18.69
N LEU A 83 0.44 -5.86 -19.19
CA LEU A 83 0.08 -7.08 -18.45
C LEU A 83 0.79 -7.18 -17.10
N ARG A 84 2.06 -6.80 -17.01
CA ARG A 84 2.79 -6.73 -15.73
C ARG A 84 2.21 -5.66 -14.81
N ALA A 85 1.92 -4.48 -15.34
CA ALA A 85 1.31 -3.39 -14.58
C ALA A 85 -0.06 -3.78 -14.01
N VAL A 86 -0.92 -4.41 -14.83
CA VAL A 86 -2.22 -4.95 -14.40
C VAL A 86 -2.03 -6.01 -13.33
N PHE A 87 -1.09 -6.95 -13.52
CA PHE A 87 -0.81 -7.98 -12.53
C PHE A 87 -0.39 -7.37 -11.18
N TYR A 88 0.55 -6.41 -11.18
CA TYR A 88 0.98 -5.75 -9.95
C TYR A 88 -0.14 -4.92 -9.33
N ALA A 89 -0.94 -4.21 -10.13
CA ALA A 89 -2.08 -3.44 -9.63
C ALA A 89 -3.14 -4.35 -8.98
N THR A 90 -3.47 -5.49 -9.60
CA THR A 90 -4.39 -6.47 -9.03
C THR A 90 -3.82 -7.07 -7.74
N LEU A 91 -2.55 -7.45 -7.73
CA LEU A 91 -1.90 -8.01 -6.54
C LEU A 91 -1.90 -6.99 -5.39
N LEU A 92 -1.56 -5.74 -5.66
CA LEU A 92 -1.60 -4.65 -4.68
C LEU A 92 -3.02 -4.46 -4.14
N THR A 93 -4.02 -4.44 -5.02
CA THR A 93 -5.43 -4.31 -4.62
C THR A 93 -5.88 -5.46 -3.74
N CYS A 94 -5.58 -6.71 -4.10
CA CYS A 94 -5.89 -7.89 -3.30
C CYS A 94 -5.22 -7.83 -1.92
N MET A 95 -3.96 -7.43 -1.84
CA MET A 95 -3.25 -7.29 -0.57
C MET A 95 -3.87 -6.20 0.30
N SER A 96 -4.19 -5.03 -0.26
CA SER A 96 -4.87 -3.96 0.46
C SER A 96 -6.22 -4.39 1.01
N LEU A 97 -7.02 -5.15 0.24
CA LEU A 97 -8.31 -5.67 0.69
C LEU A 97 -8.17 -6.66 1.85
N ILE A 98 -7.17 -7.55 1.79
CA ILE A 98 -6.92 -8.53 2.87
C ILE A 98 -6.50 -7.81 4.16
N VAL A 99 -5.62 -6.81 4.07
CA VAL A 99 -5.21 -6.01 5.23
C VAL A 99 -6.40 -5.24 5.81
N ALA A 100 -7.21 -4.61 4.97
CA ALA A 100 -8.42 -3.90 5.41
C ALA A 100 -9.42 -4.84 6.11
N ALA A 101 -9.65 -6.02 5.55
CA ALA A 101 -10.52 -7.03 6.14
C ALA A 101 -10.01 -7.50 7.51
N TYR A 102 -8.70 -7.74 7.64
CA TYR A 102 -8.08 -8.14 8.92
C TYR A 102 -8.21 -7.06 10.00
N ILE A 103 -7.97 -5.79 9.64
CA ILE A 103 -8.16 -4.67 10.58
C ILE A 103 -9.64 -4.56 10.99
N GLY A 104 -10.55 -4.72 10.04
CA GLY A 104 -12.00 -4.69 10.29
C GLY A 104 -12.46 -5.77 11.27
N THR A 105 -12.02 -7.02 11.08
CA THR A 105 -12.38 -8.13 11.98
C THR A 105 -11.78 -7.95 13.37
N ALA A 106 -10.51 -7.55 13.47
CA ALA A 106 -9.87 -7.27 14.76
C ALA A 106 -10.58 -6.15 15.53
N ALA A 107 -11.01 -5.08 14.85
CA ALA A 107 -11.78 -4.01 15.46
C ALA A 107 -13.16 -4.47 15.93
N ALA A 108 -13.87 -5.28 15.12
CA ALA A 108 -15.17 -5.83 15.48
C ALA A 108 -15.11 -6.74 16.71
N ILE A 109 -14.10 -7.63 16.76
CA ILE A 109 -13.86 -8.53 17.90
C ILE A 109 -13.59 -7.71 19.17
N ARG A 110 -12.72 -6.70 19.10
CA ARG A 110 -12.44 -5.81 20.25
C ARG A 110 -13.69 -5.10 20.75
N LEU A 111 -14.56 -4.63 19.85
CA LEU A 111 -15.81 -3.99 20.23
C LEU A 111 -16.78 -4.96 20.90
N GLN A 112 -16.89 -6.19 20.39
CA GLN A 112 -17.70 -7.23 21.00
C GLN A 112 -17.20 -7.61 22.40
N HIS A 113 -15.89 -7.78 22.57
CA HIS A 113 -15.30 -8.02 23.90
C HIS A 113 -15.60 -6.88 24.87
N ARG A 114 -15.46 -5.62 24.45
CA ARG A 114 -15.79 -4.46 25.29
C ARG A 114 -17.25 -4.44 25.74
N ARG A 115 -18.18 -4.79 24.84
CA ARG A 115 -19.61 -4.89 25.17
C ARG A 115 -19.90 -6.04 26.14
N ALA A 116 -19.25 -7.19 25.93
CA ALA A 116 -19.38 -8.34 26.82
C ALA A 116 -18.84 -8.04 28.23
N GLN A 117 -17.65 -7.44 28.33
CA GLN A 117 -17.07 -6.98 29.61
C GLN A 117 -18.00 -5.99 30.31
N LYS A 118 -18.54 -5.00 29.58
CA LYS A 118 -19.49 -4.04 30.15
C LYS A 118 -20.71 -4.74 30.73
N GLY A 119 -21.32 -5.65 29.97
CA GLY A 119 -22.50 -6.39 30.43
C GLY A 119 -22.23 -7.30 31.62
N ALA A 120 -21.07 -7.96 31.65
CA ALA A 120 -20.66 -8.81 32.77
C ALA A 120 -20.45 -7.97 34.05
N THR A 121 -19.74 -6.84 33.93
CA THR A 121 -19.49 -5.91 35.06
C THR A 121 -20.79 -5.28 35.56
N GLU A 122 -21.72 -4.87 34.68
CA GLU A 122 -23.04 -4.39 35.08
C GLU A 122 -23.86 -5.46 35.82
N THR A 123 -23.79 -6.72 35.37
CA THR A 123 -24.48 -7.84 36.00
C THR A 123 -23.91 -8.11 37.39
N GLU A 124 -22.59 -8.08 37.53
CA GLU A 124 -21.89 -8.25 38.79
C GLU A 124 -22.19 -7.12 39.78
N LEU A 125 -22.18 -5.86 39.33
CA LEU A 125 -22.56 -4.71 40.17
C LEU A 125 -23.99 -4.83 40.70
N ARG A 126 -24.93 -5.33 39.90
CA ARG A 126 -26.30 -5.60 40.35
C ARG A 126 -26.34 -6.73 41.39
N ALA A 127 -25.56 -7.78 41.18
CA ALA A 127 -25.44 -8.87 42.15
C ALA A 127 -24.85 -8.37 43.48
N LEU A 128 -23.80 -7.56 43.43
CA LEU A 128 -23.21 -6.90 44.61
C LEU A 128 -24.20 -5.99 45.32
N SER A 129 -24.98 -5.21 44.57
CA SER A 129 -26.04 -4.37 45.12
C SER A 129 -27.08 -5.18 45.87
N ASN A 130 -27.60 -6.24 45.25
CA ASN A 130 -28.60 -7.10 45.87
C ASN A 130 -28.04 -7.82 47.10
N ALA A 131 -26.78 -8.28 47.05
CA ALA A 131 -26.09 -8.92 48.15
C ALA A 131 -25.93 -7.97 49.35
N LEU A 132 -25.54 -6.71 49.09
CA LEU A 132 -25.42 -5.70 50.15
C LEU A 132 -26.77 -5.32 50.76
N GLN A 133 -27.81 -5.13 49.93
CA GLN A 133 -29.17 -4.89 50.44
C GLN A 133 -29.64 -6.01 51.36
N ARG A 134 -29.38 -7.27 50.96
CA ARG A 134 -29.72 -8.43 51.78
C ARG A 134 -28.92 -8.49 53.07
N TYR A 135 -27.62 -8.23 53.01
CA TYR A 135 -26.76 -8.17 54.20
C TYR A 135 -27.25 -7.17 55.24
N VAL A 136 -27.67 -5.98 54.79
CA VAL A 136 -28.27 -4.97 55.68
C VAL A 136 -29.65 -5.40 56.17
N ALA A 137 -30.48 -6.01 55.33
CA ALA A 137 -31.79 -6.53 55.71
C ALA A 137 -31.71 -7.63 56.79
N ASP A 138 -30.65 -8.43 56.76
CA ASP A 138 -30.36 -9.48 57.75
C ASP A 138 -29.73 -8.90 59.05
N GLY A 139 -29.66 -7.57 59.19
CA GLY A 139 -29.18 -6.86 60.39
C GLY A 139 -27.69 -6.53 60.37
N GLY A 140 -27.01 -6.69 59.24
CA GLY A 140 -25.60 -6.32 59.08
C GLY A 140 -25.38 -4.80 59.09
N GLU A 141 -24.29 -4.36 59.71
CA GLU A 141 -23.89 -2.94 59.72
C GLU A 141 -23.24 -2.53 58.40
N LEU A 142 -23.54 -1.31 57.93
CA LEU A 142 -23.00 -0.85 56.66
C LEU A 142 -21.46 -0.77 56.69
N PRO A 143 -20.75 -1.44 55.75
CA PRO A 143 -19.30 -1.38 55.69
C PRO A 143 -18.78 0.05 55.48
N GLN A 144 -17.63 0.38 56.05
CA GLN A 144 -17.05 1.74 55.95
C GLN A 144 -16.14 1.89 54.72
N ASP A 145 -15.55 0.80 54.24
CA ASP A 145 -14.62 0.79 53.12
C ASP A 145 -14.83 -0.45 52.21
N ALA A 146 -14.15 -0.47 51.06
CA ALA A 146 -14.27 -1.58 50.12
C ALA A 146 -13.78 -2.91 50.71
N ALA A 147 -12.73 -2.89 51.55
CA ALA A 147 -12.16 -4.12 52.12
C ALA A 147 -13.11 -4.78 53.14
N SER A 148 -13.82 -3.98 53.94
CA SER A 148 -14.86 -4.43 54.86
C SER A 148 -16.12 -4.86 54.11
N LEU A 149 -16.46 -4.22 52.98
CA LEU A 149 -17.55 -4.68 52.12
C LEU A 149 -17.33 -6.12 51.64
N TRP A 150 -16.16 -6.42 51.07
CA TRP A 150 -15.91 -7.77 50.56
C TRP A 150 -15.91 -8.82 51.67
N ARG A 151 -15.38 -8.47 52.85
CA ARG A 151 -15.45 -9.33 54.03
C ARG A 151 -16.89 -9.57 54.48
N ALA A 152 -17.71 -8.53 54.55
CA ALA A 152 -19.11 -8.62 54.92
C ALA A 152 -19.88 -9.52 53.94
N LEU A 153 -19.73 -9.30 52.63
CA LEU A 153 -20.43 -10.09 51.62
C LEU A 153 -19.96 -11.55 51.54
N ALA A 154 -18.73 -11.84 51.97
CA ALA A 154 -18.19 -13.19 52.09
C ALA A 154 -18.66 -13.93 53.36
N THR A 155 -19.26 -13.23 54.34
CA THR A 155 -19.77 -13.90 55.55
C THR A 155 -20.97 -14.79 55.24
N PRO A 156 -21.11 -15.93 55.95
CA PRO A 156 -22.29 -16.78 55.84
C PRO A 156 -23.57 -16.03 56.21
N GLN A 157 -24.63 -16.23 55.44
CA GLN A 157 -25.96 -15.76 55.79
C GLN A 157 -26.45 -16.45 57.08
N PRO A 158 -27.27 -15.78 57.92
CA PRO A 158 -27.84 -16.37 59.13
C PRO A 158 -28.83 -17.53 58.86
N SER A 159 -29.32 -17.66 57.62
CA SER A 159 -30.23 -18.74 57.21
C SER A 159 -29.53 -20.10 57.11
N ASP A 160 -30.30 -21.18 57.27
CA ASP A 160 -29.89 -22.60 57.42
C ASP A 160 -28.82 -23.15 56.46
N ASP A 161 -28.58 -22.51 55.31
CA ASP A 161 -27.64 -23.00 54.29
C ASP A 161 -26.20 -22.49 54.46
N ALA A 162 -25.91 -21.58 55.40
CA ALA A 162 -24.57 -21.02 55.67
C ALA A 162 -23.81 -20.50 54.41
N ARG A 163 -24.54 -20.15 53.34
CA ARG A 163 -23.96 -19.63 52.09
C ARG A 163 -23.65 -18.15 52.23
N ALA A 164 -22.57 -17.70 51.60
CA ALA A 164 -22.24 -16.27 51.51
C ALA A 164 -23.34 -15.46 50.77
N TYR A 165 -23.37 -14.14 50.97
CA TYR A 165 -24.31 -13.25 50.26
C TYR A 165 -24.07 -13.21 48.75
N ILE A 166 -22.81 -13.39 48.33
CA ILE A 166 -22.41 -13.54 46.94
C ILE A 166 -21.17 -14.43 46.84
N SER A 167 -21.07 -15.18 45.75
CA SER A 167 -19.86 -15.96 45.42
C SER A 167 -18.83 -15.05 44.74
N LEU A 168 -17.83 -14.60 45.49
CA LEU A 168 -16.72 -13.80 44.94
C LEU A 168 -15.63 -14.72 44.41
N ALA A 169 -15.25 -14.53 43.16
CA ALA A 169 -14.18 -15.30 42.50
C ALA A 169 -12.80 -15.00 43.14
N PRO A 170 -12.14 -15.98 43.80
CA PRO A 170 -10.86 -15.75 44.49
C PRO A 170 -9.75 -15.20 43.58
N GLU A 171 -9.71 -15.63 42.33
CA GLU A 171 -8.73 -15.22 41.31
C GLU A 171 -8.83 -13.73 40.92
N ARG A 172 -9.96 -13.07 41.24
CA ARG A 172 -10.17 -11.64 40.96
C ARG A 172 -9.73 -10.74 42.10
N PHE A 173 -9.27 -11.31 43.22
CA PHE A 173 -8.70 -10.54 44.31
C PHE A 173 -7.21 -10.26 44.08
N GLU A 174 -6.82 -9.02 44.33
CA GLU A 174 -5.43 -8.64 44.52
C GLU A 174 -5.30 -8.03 45.92
N GLY A 175 -4.85 -8.85 46.86
CA GLY A 175 -4.89 -8.50 48.28
C GLY A 175 -6.32 -8.33 48.77
N THR A 176 -6.69 -7.11 49.17
CA THR A 176 -8.05 -6.75 49.64
C THR A 176 -8.91 -6.12 48.56
N LEU A 177 -8.41 -5.98 47.33
CA LEU A 177 -9.09 -5.32 46.23
C LEU A 177 -9.74 -6.34 45.31
N TYR A 178 -11.06 -6.25 45.15
CA TYR A 178 -11.81 -7.06 44.18
C TYR A 178 -11.86 -6.34 42.83
N ARG A 179 -11.40 -7.00 41.77
CA ARG A 179 -11.26 -6.40 40.42
C ARG A 179 -12.48 -6.69 39.54
N ASP A 180 -12.88 -5.73 38.71
CA ASP A 180 -13.89 -5.82 37.65
C ASP A 180 -13.37 -6.61 36.41
N ASP A 181 -14.19 -6.77 35.36
CA ASP A 181 -13.79 -7.51 34.15
C ASP A 181 -12.79 -6.74 33.26
N TYR A 182 -12.54 -5.47 33.59
CA TYR A 182 -11.48 -4.65 33.02
C TYR A 182 -10.18 -4.77 33.81
N GLY A 183 -10.19 -5.50 34.93
CA GLY A 183 -9.06 -5.69 35.83
C GLY A 183 -8.87 -4.53 36.82
N ASN A 184 -9.78 -3.57 36.89
CA ASN A 184 -9.71 -2.42 37.79
C ASN A 184 -10.42 -2.73 39.12
N PRO A 185 -9.91 -2.25 40.27
CA PRO A 185 -10.57 -2.48 41.54
C PRO A 185 -11.91 -1.75 41.61
N TYR A 186 -12.95 -2.44 42.05
CA TYR A 186 -14.23 -1.81 42.37
C TYR A 186 -14.05 -0.74 43.46
N ARG A 187 -14.82 0.34 43.33
CA ARG A 187 -14.85 1.45 44.28
C ARG A 187 -16.14 1.42 45.08
N TYR A 188 -16.00 1.73 46.37
CA TYR A 188 -17.09 1.77 47.33
C TYR A 188 -17.08 3.13 48.02
N ARG A 189 -18.21 3.82 48.01
CA ARG A 189 -18.39 5.10 48.69
C ARG A 189 -19.70 5.08 49.48
N PRO A 190 -19.64 4.95 50.82
CA PRO A 190 -20.83 5.09 51.64
C PRO A 190 -21.21 6.58 51.76
N GLU A 191 -22.50 6.87 51.67
CA GLU A 191 -23.09 8.19 51.91
C GLU A 191 -24.28 8.06 52.88
N GLU A 192 -24.78 9.16 53.42
CA GLU A 192 -25.90 9.11 54.35
C GLU A 192 -27.16 8.56 53.67
N GLY A 193 -27.60 7.36 54.07
CA GLY A 193 -28.81 6.70 53.56
C GLY A 193 -28.65 6.02 52.20
N ARG A 194 -27.47 6.07 51.58
CA ARG A 194 -27.21 5.39 50.31
C ARG A 194 -25.74 5.00 50.15
N VAL A 195 -25.49 4.06 49.27
CA VAL A 195 -24.14 3.62 48.92
C VAL A 195 -23.94 3.69 47.43
N LEU A 196 -22.74 4.09 47.01
CA LEU A 196 -22.30 3.98 45.63
C LEU A 196 -21.25 2.88 45.52
N ILE A 197 -21.53 1.88 44.67
CA ILE A 197 -20.54 0.91 44.19
C ILE A 197 -20.33 1.16 42.71
N TYR A 198 -19.08 1.26 42.26
CA TYR A 198 -18.81 1.51 40.84
C TYR A 198 -17.53 0.83 40.35
N SER A 199 -17.54 0.47 39.06
CA SER A 199 -16.35 0.07 38.30
C SER A 199 -15.76 1.27 37.58
N LEU A 200 -14.43 1.30 37.41
CA LEU A 200 -13.71 2.32 36.64
C LEU A 200 -13.85 2.15 35.11
N GLY A 201 -14.57 1.12 34.68
CA GLY A 201 -14.78 0.83 33.27
C GLY A 201 -13.49 0.56 32.49
N ALA A 202 -13.57 0.77 31.18
CA ALA A 202 -12.50 0.43 30.25
C ALA A 202 -11.31 1.40 30.25
N ASN A 203 -11.50 2.63 30.75
CA ASN A 203 -10.46 3.65 30.77
C ASN A 203 -9.55 3.56 32.02
N GLY A 204 -10.02 2.88 33.08
CA GLY A 204 -9.32 2.71 34.36
C GLY A 204 -9.09 4.02 35.13
N ARG A 205 -9.81 5.08 34.77
CA ARG A 205 -9.67 6.41 35.40
C ARG A 205 -10.87 6.63 36.31
N ASP A 206 -10.62 7.02 37.55
CA ASP A 206 -11.68 7.34 38.51
C ASP A 206 -12.34 8.67 38.17
N GLU A 207 -13.48 8.60 37.50
CA GLU A 207 -14.35 9.71 37.15
C GLU A 207 -15.48 9.88 38.20
N ARG A 208 -15.33 9.23 39.36
CA ARG A 208 -16.24 9.29 40.52
C ARG A 208 -17.66 8.79 40.22
N GLY A 209 -17.79 7.79 39.34
CA GLY A 209 -19.07 7.23 38.92
C GLY A 209 -19.69 7.97 37.72
N LEU A 210 -18.89 8.67 36.93
CA LEU A 210 -19.32 9.38 35.72
C LEU A 210 -18.55 8.88 34.49
N GLY A 211 -18.96 9.34 33.31
CA GLY A 211 -18.28 9.05 32.05
C GLY A 211 -18.24 7.56 31.71
N ASP A 212 -17.05 6.97 31.71
CA ASP A 212 -16.86 5.53 31.41
C ASP A 212 -17.05 4.62 32.64
N ASP A 213 -17.18 5.20 33.84
CA ASP A 213 -17.48 4.44 35.06
C ASP A 213 -18.87 3.80 34.98
N LEU A 214 -19.02 2.66 35.67
CA LEU A 214 -20.29 1.96 35.78
C LEU A 214 -20.80 2.05 37.22
N PRO A 215 -21.63 3.05 37.56
CA PRO A 215 -22.14 3.26 38.91
C PRO A 215 -23.42 2.47 39.21
N VAL A 216 -23.54 1.97 40.43
CA VAL A 216 -24.80 1.49 41.01
C VAL A 216 -25.01 2.17 42.35
N TRP A 217 -26.11 2.92 42.44
CA TRP A 217 -26.58 3.53 43.67
C TRP A 217 -27.53 2.57 44.39
N ILE A 218 -27.24 2.35 45.67
CA ILE A 218 -27.99 1.46 46.55
C ILE A 218 -28.64 2.34 47.61
N VAL A 219 -29.95 2.48 47.54
CA VAL A 219 -30.72 3.16 48.59
C VAL A 219 -31.06 2.14 49.64
N LEU A 220 -30.67 2.39 50.89
CA LEU A 220 -30.94 1.50 52.00
C LEU A 220 -32.16 2.03 52.74
N ALA A 221 -33.24 1.26 52.75
CA ALA A 221 -34.38 1.55 53.61
C ALA A 221 -33.92 1.37 55.06
N ARG A 222 -33.93 2.46 55.84
CA ARG A 222 -33.73 2.41 57.28
C ARG A 222 -34.95 1.82 57.98
#